data_AF-A0A3B1DDS6-F1
#
_entry.id   AF-A0A3B1DDS6-F1
#
_cell.length_a   1.000
_cell.length_b   1.000
_cell.length_c   1.000
_cell.angle_alpha   90.00
_cell.angle_beta   90.00
_cell.angle_gamma   90.00
#
_symmetry.space_group_name_H-M   'P 1'
#
loop_
_entity.id
_entity.type
_entity.pdbx_description
1 polymer ?
#
loop_
_entity_poly.entity_id
_entity_poly.type
_entity_poly.pdbx_seq_one_letter_code
_entity_poly.pdbx_strand_id
1 'polypeptide(L)'
;MSFVLIKKSRRATDAHLKNIFWALTVFAIMKAGASIASYEWFFADTPLYISTITANSRIMFAVIANIFLFHFGISILTYKIDTRIDYKIFPVLLFIGYMLLYVSGSIESSELEKTSRFSFGYNGAILGFVGCINLYLNKKKRGGRRKVLYGLLLLGGGLVAYAVTEGILSASSSPGTGTKILEVVTAGI
;
A
#
# COMPACT_ATOMS: atom_id res chain seq x y z
N MET A 1 2.37 11.75 -12.55
CA MET A 1 2.97 12.69 -11.57
C MET A 1 4.10 12.08 -10.73
N SER A 2 4.11 10.77 -10.46
CA SER A 2 5.23 10.06 -9.80
C SER A 2 6.57 10.24 -10.51
N PHE A 3 6.57 10.33 -11.85
CA PHE A 3 7.79 10.51 -12.64
C PHE A 3 8.51 11.84 -12.36
N VAL A 4 7.79 12.91 -12.04
CA VAL A 4 8.39 14.23 -11.71
C VAL A 4 9.01 14.21 -10.33
N LEU A 5 8.39 13.51 -9.37
CA LEU A 5 8.96 13.28 -8.04
C LEU A 5 10.19 12.36 -8.11
N ILE A 6 10.17 11.33 -8.97
CA ILE A 6 11.31 10.42 -9.22
C ILE A 6 12.48 11.16 -9.90
N LYS A 7 12.21 12.00 -10.92
CA LYS A 7 13.25 12.74 -11.65
C LYS A 7 13.94 13.81 -10.79
N LYS A 8 13.22 14.41 -9.81
CA LYS A 8 13.83 15.33 -8.83
C LYS A 8 14.40 14.62 -7.59
N SER A 9 13.88 13.45 -7.24
CA SER A 9 14.49 12.53 -6.26
C SER A 9 15.90 12.14 -6.71
N ARG A 10 16.16 11.92 -8.01
CA ARG A 10 17.53 11.72 -8.53
C ARG A 10 18.52 12.82 -8.11
N ARG A 11 18.07 14.07 -7.94
CA ARG A 11 18.85 15.23 -7.44
C ARG A 11 18.74 15.47 -5.93
N ALA A 12 18.07 14.60 -5.17
CA ALA A 12 17.99 14.68 -3.71
C ALA A 12 19.20 14.01 -3.06
N THR A 13 19.77 14.74 -2.10
CA THR A 13 21.06 14.58 -1.43
C THR A 13 21.14 13.43 -0.41
N ASP A 14 20.20 12.47 -0.41
CA ASP A 14 20.16 11.37 0.56
C ASP A 14 19.66 10.07 -0.09
N ALA A 15 20.54 9.07 -0.16
CA ALA A 15 20.28 7.75 -0.75
C ALA A 15 19.21 6.97 0.04
N HIS A 16 19.07 7.22 1.34
CA HIS A 16 18.12 6.51 2.18
C HIS A 16 16.67 6.91 1.85
N LEU A 17 16.41 8.21 1.70
CA LEU A 17 15.09 8.71 1.32
C LEU A 17 14.66 8.21 -0.07
N LYS A 18 15.61 8.05 -1.00
CA LYS A 18 15.35 7.45 -2.32
C LYS A 18 14.84 6.01 -2.19
N ASN A 19 15.47 5.20 -1.33
CA ASN A 19 15.08 3.81 -1.11
C ASN A 19 13.67 3.70 -0.51
N ILE A 20 13.32 4.59 0.43
CA ILE A 20 11.97 4.68 0.99
C ILE A 20 10.93 4.92 -0.12
N PHE A 21 11.17 5.90 -1.00
CA PHE A 21 10.24 6.18 -2.09
C PHE A 21 10.23 5.13 -3.20
N TRP A 22 11.28 4.31 -3.32
CA TRP A 22 11.25 3.12 -4.18
C TRP A 22 10.24 2.09 -3.68
N ALA A 23 10.15 1.85 -2.37
CA ALA A 23 9.12 0.96 -1.80
C ALA A 23 7.70 1.42 -2.16
N LEU A 24 7.44 2.73 -2.06
CA LEU A 24 6.16 3.31 -2.49
C LEU A 24 5.90 3.13 -4.00
N THR A 25 6.95 3.19 -4.82
CA THR A 25 6.84 2.98 -6.26
C THR A 25 6.47 1.53 -6.58
N VAL A 26 7.10 0.56 -5.90
CA VAL A 26 6.75 -0.86 -6.03
C VAL A 26 5.31 -1.11 -5.59
N PHE A 27 4.87 -0.53 -4.47
CA PHE A 27 3.46 -0.57 -4.05
C PHE A 27 2.52 -0.10 -5.17
N ALA A 28 2.78 1.07 -5.77
CA ALA A 28 1.92 1.62 -6.80
C ALA A 28 1.87 0.74 -8.07
N ILE A 29 3.01 0.20 -8.50
CA ILE A 29 3.09 -0.70 -9.67
C ILE A 29 2.30 -1.98 -9.39
N MET A 30 2.51 -2.60 -8.23
CA MET A 30 1.85 -3.86 -7.87
C MET A 30 0.35 -3.67 -7.68
N LYS A 31 -0.09 -2.56 -7.07
CA LYS A 31 -1.51 -2.24 -6.93
C LYS A 31 -2.17 -2.00 -8.30
N ALA A 32 -1.47 -1.32 -9.22
CA ALA A 32 -1.95 -1.15 -10.59
C ALA A 32 -2.04 -2.50 -11.32
N GLY A 33 -1.03 -3.38 -11.17
CA GLY A 33 -1.05 -4.73 -11.70
C GLY A 33 -2.24 -5.56 -11.19
N ALA A 34 -2.52 -5.49 -9.89
CA ALA A 34 -3.70 -6.12 -9.29
C ALA A 34 -5.01 -5.56 -9.88
N SER A 35 -5.11 -4.24 -10.08
CA SER A 35 -6.29 -3.63 -10.71
C SER A 35 -6.45 -3.99 -12.18
N ILE A 36 -5.36 -4.17 -12.92
CA ILE A 36 -5.43 -4.61 -14.32
C ILE A 36 -5.91 -6.06 -14.38
N ALA A 37 -5.37 -6.92 -13.50
CA ALA A 37 -5.75 -8.32 -13.39
C ALA A 37 -7.18 -8.53 -12.85
N SER A 38 -7.84 -7.49 -12.31
CA SER A 38 -9.25 -7.57 -11.88
C SER A 38 -10.26 -7.25 -12.99
N TYR A 39 -9.82 -6.78 -14.15
CA TYR A 39 -10.73 -6.43 -15.23
C TYR A 39 -11.14 -7.67 -16.02
N GLU A 40 -12.31 -8.22 -15.69
CA GLU A 40 -12.87 -9.45 -16.29
C GLU A 40 -12.98 -9.37 -17.82
N TRP A 41 -13.28 -8.19 -18.37
CA TRP A 41 -13.42 -7.99 -19.82
C TRP A 41 -12.12 -8.20 -20.61
N PHE A 42 -10.94 -8.07 -19.99
CA PHE A 42 -9.66 -8.40 -20.64
C PHE A 42 -9.46 -9.91 -20.80
N PHE A 43 -10.22 -10.73 -20.06
CA PHE A 43 -10.02 -12.17 -19.96
C PHE A 43 -11.29 -12.97 -20.28
N ALA A 44 -12.35 -12.30 -20.77
CA ALA A 44 -13.68 -12.89 -20.98
C ALA A 44 -13.65 -14.10 -21.94
N ASP A 45 -12.78 -14.07 -22.95
CA ASP A 45 -12.65 -15.14 -23.95
C ASP A 45 -11.43 -16.05 -23.70
N THR A 46 -10.86 -16.03 -22.49
CA THR A 46 -9.65 -16.82 -22.19
C THR A 46 -9.97 -18.22 -21.64
N PRO A 47 -9.18 -19.24 -21.99
CA PRO A 47 -9.28 -20.58 -21.41
C PRO A 47 -9.30 -20.57 -19.87
N LEU A 48 -10.05 -21.48 -19.25
CA LEU A 48 -10.23 -21.60 -17.79
C LEU A 48 -8.91 -21.62 -16.99
N TYR A 49 -7.85 -22.19 -17.58
CA TYR A 49 -6.51 -22.20 -16.98
C TYR A 49 -5.90 -20.78 -16.89
N ILE A 50 -6.08 -19.96 -17.93
CA ILE A 50 -5.59 -18.58 -17.98
C ILE A 50 -6.38 -17.72 -17.00
N SER A 51 -7.70 -17.87 -16.91
CA SER A 51 -8.52 -17.12 -15.95
C SER A 51 -8.13 -17.45 -14.49
N THR A 52 -7.82 -18.71 -14.19
CA THR A 52 -7.34 -19.14 -12.87
C THR A 52 -5.97 -18.54 -12.53
N ILE A 53 -5.02 -18.53 -13.47
CA ILE A 53 -3.70 -17.89 -13.27
C ILE A 53 -3.85 -16.40 -13.03
N THR A 54 -4.70 -15.73 -13.81
CA THR A 54 -4.94 -14.28 -13.67
C THR A 54 -5.53 -13.96 -12.30
N ALA A 55 -6.50 -14.74 -11.82
CA ALA A 55 -7.09 -14.58 -10.50
C ALA A 55 -6.07 -14.75 -9.36
N ASN A 56 -5.20 -15.76 -9.45
CA ASN A 56 -4.14 -15.98 -8.47
C ASN A 56 -3.07 -14.88 -8.53
N SER A 57 -2.69 -14.45 -9.73
CA SER A 57 -1.71 -13.36 -9.94
C SER A 57 -2.23 -12.02 -9.40
N ARG A 58 -3.53 -11.74 -9.55
CA ARG A 58 -4.21 -10.58 -8.97
C ARG A 58 -4.02 -10.53 -7.44
N ILE A 59 -4.28 -11.65 -6.77
CA ILE A 59 -4.17 -11.77 -5.31
C ILE A 59 -2.70 -11.58 -4.89
N MET A 60 -1.76 -12.22 -5.58
CA MET A 60 -0.33 -12.06 -5.30
C MET A 60 0.15 -10.62 -5.48
N PHE A 61 -0.27 -9.92 -6.54
CA PHE A 61 0.04 -8.50 -6.72
C PHE A 61 -0.54 -7.63 -5.62
N ALA A 62 -1.77 -7.90 -5.16
CA ALA A 62 -2.37 -7.16 -4.05
C ALA A 62 -1.60 -7.35 -2.74
N VAL A 63 -1.17 -8.58 -2.45
CA VAL A 63 -0.36 -8.92 -1.26
C VAL A 63 0.98 -8.20 -1.30
N ILE A 64 1.72 -8.31 -2.41
CA ILE A 64 3.02 -7.65 -2.58
C ILE A 64 2.86 -6.14 -2.41
N ALA A 65 1.83 -5.55 -3.02
CA ALA A 65 1.54 -4.13 -2.85
C ALA A 65 1.41 -3.76 -1.36
N ASN A 66 0.57 -4.48 -0.61
CA ASN A 66 0.33 -4.19 0.81
C ASN A 66 1.60 -4.36 1.67
N ILE A 67 2.44 -5.36 1.41
CA ILE A 67 3.72 -5.56 2.10
C ILE A 67 4.67 -4.37 1.84
N PHE A 68 4.77 -3.93 0.59
CA PHE A 68 5.62 -2.78 0.24
C PHE A 68 5.10 -1.47 0.81
N LEU A 69 3.77 -1.31 0.93
CA LEU A 69 3.17 -0.18 1.62
C LEU A 69 3.51 -0.17 3.11
N PHE A 70 3.46 -1.33 3.75
CA PHE A 70 3.87 -1.49 5.15
C PHE A 70 5.35 -1.17 5.37
N HIS A 71 6.21 -1.70 4.51
CA HIS A 71 7.63 -1.39 4.53
C HIS A 71 7.92 0.09 4.30
N PHE A 72 7.22 0.74 3.37
CA PHE A 72 7.28 2.19 3.19
C PHE A 72 6.89 2.90 4.48
N GLY A 73 5.78 2.51 5.11
CA GLY A 73 5.25 3.13 6.32
C GLY A 73 6.24 3.08 7.50
N ILE A 74 6.82 1.92 7.77
CA ILE A 74 7.87 1.78 8.79
C ILE A 74 9.07 2.64 8.41
N SER A 75 9.58 2.52 7.18
CA SER A 75 10.83 3.16 6.78
C SER A 75 10.75 4.69 6.80
N ILE A 76 9.61 5.27 6.40
CA ILE A 76 9.43 6.73 6.48
C ILE A 76 9.23 7.22 7.92
N LEU A 77 8.60 6.41 8.78
CA LEU A 77 8.46 6.72 10.20
C LEU A 77 9.81 6.68 10.93
N THR A 78 10.64 5.68 10.62
CA THR A 78 11.94 5.46 11.27
C THR A 78 13.11 6.15 10.56
N TYR A 79 12.86 6.99 9.54
CA TYR A 79 13.89 7.66 8.71
C TYR A 79 14.99 8.39 9.52
N LYS A 80 14.72 8.77 10.77
CA LYS A 80 15.64 9.49 11.66
C LYS A 80 16.30 8.65 12.75
N ILE A 81 15.90 7.39 12.93
CA ILE A 81 16.47 6.55 13.98
C ILE A 81 17.81 6.02 13.47
N ASP A 82 18.88 6.25 14.24
CA ASP A 82 20.25 5.88 13.86
C ASP A 82 20.47 4.36 13.73
N THR A 83 19.55 3.53 14.23
CA THR A 83 19.48 2.11 13.89
C THR A 83 19.06 1.97 12.43
N ARG A 84 20.05 2.12 11.56
CA ARG A 84 19.99 1.92 10.10
C ARG A 84 19.75 0.45 9.80
N ILE A 85 18.52 -0.01 9.99
CA ILE A 85 18.14 -1.35 9.56
C ILE A 85 17.91 -1.24 8.05
N ASP A 86 18.80 -1.86 7.27
CA ASP A 86 18.70 -1.91 5.81
C ASP A 86 17.57 -2.89 5.45
N TYR A 87 16.33 -2.42 5.62
CA TYR A 87 15.09 -3.20 5.56
C TYR A 87 14.77 -3.76 4.15
N LYS A 88 15.71 -3.79 3.20
CA LYS A 88 15.48 -4.35 1.85
C LYS A 88 15.06 -5.81 1.90
N ILE A 89 15.56 -6.54 2.90
CA ILE A 89 15.28 -7.97 3.10
C ILE A 89 13.89 -8.18 3.74
N PHE A 90 13.37 -7.20 4.48
CA PHE A 90 12.13 -7.34 5.25
C PHE A 90 10.88 -7.60 4.39
N PRO A 91 10.60 -6.83 3.30
CA PRO A 91 9.51 -7.15 2.38
C PRO A 91 9.62 -8.55 1.77
N VAL A 92 10.86 -8.98 1.47
CA VAL A 92 11.13 -10.28 0.86
C VAL A 92 10.85 -11.41 1.85
N LEU A 93 11.30 -11.28 3.11
CA LEU A 93 11.01 -12.25 4.17
C LEU A 93 9.52 -12.32 4.48
N LEU A 94 8.84 -11.17 4.58
CA LEU A 94 7.39 -11.13 4.74
C LEU A 94 6.70 -11.84 3.59
N PHE A 95 7.11 -11.58 2.34
CA PHE A 95 6.56 -12.24 1.17
C PHE A 95 6.82 -13.74 1.17
N ILE A 96 8.03 -14.20 1.52
CA ILE A 96 8.35 -15.63 1.61
C ILE A 96 7.51 -16.31 2.69
N GLY A 97 7.45 -15.74 3.90
CA GLY A 97 6.59 -16.28 4.98
C GLY A 97 5.13 -16.37 4.55
N TYR A 98 4.68 -15.38 3.78
CA TYR A 98 3.33 -15.34 3.24
C TYR A 98 3.08 -16.41 2.15
N MET A 99 4.05 -16.64 1.27
CA MET A 99 3.99 -17.70 0.26
C MET A 99 4.00 -19.10 0.89
N LEU A 100 4.76 -19.28 1.98
CA LEU A 100 4.76 -20.55 2.72
C LEU A 100 3.39 -20.88 3.31
N LEU A 101 2.71 -19.90 3.92
CA LEU A 101 1.35 -20.06 4.46
C LEU A 101 0.30 -20.36 3.38
N TYR A 102 0.49 -19.79 2.19
CA TYR A 102 -0.38 -20.05 1.04
C TYR A 102 -0.16 -21.46 0.47
N VAL A 103 1.09 -21.86 0.24
CA VAL A 103 1.44 -23.18 -0.32
C VAL A 103 1.13 -24.32 0.65
N SER A 104 1.21 -24.08 1.96
CA SER A 104 0.81 -25.06 2.97
C SER A 104 -0.70 -25.31 3.01
N GLY A 105 -1.50 -24.57 2.23
CA GLY A 105 -2.96 -24.67 2.24
C GLY A 105 -3.58 -24.17 3.53
N SER A 106 -2.83 -23.46 4.38
CA SER A 106 -3.29 -23.01 5.68
C SER A 106 -4.25 -21.82 5.60
N ILE A 107 -4.30 -21.13 4.46
CA ILE A 107 -5.16 -19.97 4.23
C ILE A 107 -5.67 -19.99 2.78
N GLU A 108 -6.98 -19.85 2.58
CA GLU A 108 -7.59 -19.70 1.26
C GLU A 108 -7.21 -18.37 0.60
N SER A 109 -7.15 -18.33 -0.73
CA SER A 109 -6.71 -17.15 -1.50
C SER A 109 -7.52 -15.88 -1.22
N SER A 110 -8.81 -16.01 -0.91
CA SER A 110 -9.72 -14.90 -0.58
C SER A 110 -9.47 -14.32 0.83
N GLU A 111 -9.17 -15.18 1.81
CA GLU A 111 -8.78 -14.78 3.16
C GLU A 111 -7.37 -14.18 3.18
N LEU A 112 -6.50 -14.67 2.30
CA LEU A 112 -5.18 -14.14 2.03
C LEU A 112 -5.28 -12.65 1.67
N GLU A 113 -6.01 -12.31 0.62
CA GLU A 113 -6.11 -10.93 0.15
C GLU A 113 -6.62 -10.00 1.27
N LYS A 114 -7.67 -10.41 1.98
CA LYS A 114 -8.22 -9.69 3.13
C LYS A 114 -7.17 -9.48 4.21
N THR A 115 -6.48 -10.54 4.64
CA THR A 115 -5.48 -10.47 5.71
C THR A 115 -4.34 -9.52 5.34
N SER A 116 -3.79 -9.60 4.12
CA SER A 116 -2.72 -8.67 3.70
C SER A 116 -3.16 -7.21 3.71
N ARG A 117 -4.42 -6.96 3.32
CA ARG A 117 -5.01 -5.63 3.21
C ARG A 117 -5.17 -4.97 4.58
N PHE A 118 -5.64 -5.70 5.59
CA PHE A 118 -5.76 -5.17 6.95
C PHE A 118 -4.44 -5.11 7.69
N SER A 119 -3.65 -6.19 7.63
CA SER A 119 -2.43 -6.29 8.43
C SER A 119 -1.33 -5.40 7.87
N PHE A 120 -1.10 -5.42 6.56
CA PHE A 120 -0.02 -4.66 5.93
C PHE A 120 -0.51 -3.39 5.26
N GLY A 121 -1.62 -3.46 4.50
CA GLY A 121 -2.15 -2.33 3.74
C GLY A 121 -2.59 -1.17 4.63
N TYR A 122 -3.55 -1.40 5.53
CA TYR A 122 -4.09 -0.40 6.44
C TYR A 122 -3.00 0.14 7.39
N ASN A 123 -2.30 -0.74 8.11
CA ASN A 123 -1.25 -0.32 9.03
C ASN A 123 -0.13 0.43 8.31
N GLY A 124 0.27 -0.04 7.12
CA GLY A 124 1.27 0.62 6.30
C GLY A 124 0.88 2.01 5.85
N ALA A 125 -0.38 2.20 5.49
CA ALA A 125 -0.94 3.50 5.13
C ALA A 125 -0.95 4.47 6.32
N ILE A 126 -1.39 4.02 7.50
CA ILE A 126 -1.40 4.84 8.72
C ILE A 126 0.02 5.22 9.16
N LEU A 127 0.93 4.25 9.22
CA LEU A 127 2.35 4.51 9.54
C LEU A 127 2.99 5.45 8.51
N GLY A 128 2.70 5.25 7.23
CA GLY A 128 3.15 6.10 6.14
C GLY A 128 2.64 7.53 6.26
N PHE A 129 1.37 7.72 6.63
CA PHE A 129 0.79 9.03 6.91
C PHE A 129 1.51 9.73 8.07
N VAL A 130 1.63 9.07 9.22
CA VAL A 130 2.31 9.62 10.40
C VAL A 130 3.76 9.98 10.07
N GLY A 131 4.48 9.10 9.36
CA GLY A 131 5.84 9.38 8.93
C GLY A 131 5.95 10.52 7.91
N CYS A 132 4.99 10.68 6.99
CA CYS A 132 4.92 11.84 6.08
C CYS A 132 4.73 13.16 6.84
N ILE A 133 3.83 13.19 7.84
CA ILE A 133 3.60 14.37 8.68
C ILE A 133 4.84 14.69 9.50
N ASN A 134 5.46 13.69 10.12
CA ASN A 134 6.70 13.89 10.88
C ASN A 134 7.83 14.44 9.98
N LEU A 135 8.00 13.87 8.79
CA LEU A 135 8.98 14.36 7.82
C LEU A 135 8.67 15.78 7.31
N TYR A 136 7.38 16.10 7.12
CA TYR A 136 6.91 17.44 6.77
C TYR A 136 7.28 18.46 7.84
N LEU A 137 6.91 18.22 9.11
CA LEU A 137 7.19 19.12 10.23
C LEU A 137 8.70 19.37 10.37
N ASN A 138 9.48 18.31 10.23
CA ASN A 138 10.94 18.38 10.29
C ASN A 138 11.54 19.19 9.15
N LYS A 139 11.12 18.96 7.91
CA LYS A 139 11.61 19.75 6.77
C LYS A 139 11.12 21.19 6.83
N LYS A 140 9.92 21.45 7.35
CA LYS A 140 9.38 22.81 7.55
C LYS A 140 10.25 23.61 8.51
N LYS A 141 10.62 23.04 9.67
CA LYS A 141 11.52 23.67 10.66
C LYS A 141 12.89 24.03 10.07
N ARG A 142 13.40 23.25 9.10
CA ARG A 142 14.70 23.46 8.44
C ARG A 142 14.63 24.32 7.16
N GLY A 143 13.54 25.04 6.92
CA GLY A 143 13.40 25.86 5.70
C GLY A 143 13.27 25.05 4.41
N GLY A 144 12.72 23.84 4.49
CA GLY A 144 12.57 22.93 3.36
C GLY A 144 11.77 23.52 2.19
N ARG A 145 12.11 23.12 0.97
CA ARG A 145 11.48 23.63 -0.26
C ARG A 145 9.96 23.36 -0.24
N ARG A 146 9.15 24.40 -0.53
CA ARG A 146 7.67 24.32 -0.59
C ARG A 146 7.16 23.11 -1.38
N LYS A 147 7.74 22.81 -2.55
CA LYS A 147 7.34 21.66 -3.39
C LYS A 147 7.48 20.31 -2.67
N VAL A 148 8.51 20.13 -1.85
CA VAL A 148 8.73 18.89 -1.08
C VAL A 148 7.71 18.81 0.06
N LEU A 149 7.47 19.93 0.74
CA LEU A 149 6.49 20.02 1.81
C LEU A 149 5.07 19.69 1.32
N TYR A 150 4.64 20.30 0.22
CA TYR A 150 3.34 19.99 -0.40
C TYR A 150 3.26 18.54 -0.88
N GLY A 151 4.34 17.99 -1.44
CA GLY A 151 4.38 16.59 -1.85
C GLY A 151 4.19 15.61 -0.69
N LEU A 152 4.76 15.90 0.49
CA LEU A 152 4.58 15.09 1.69
C LEU A 152 3.16 15.17 2.24
N LEU A 153 2.54 16.36 2.22
CA LEU A 153 1.14 16.53 2.65
C LEU A 153 0.18 15.81 1.72
N LEU A 154 0.35 15.95 0.40
CA LEU A 154 -0.50 15.27 -0.60
C LEU A 154 -0.35 13.75 -0.49
N LEU A 155 0.88 13.25 -0.31
CA LEU A 155 1.11 11.83 -0.09
C LEU A 155 0.45 11.35 1.20
N GLY A 156 0.62 12.08 2.31
CA GLY A 156 -0.04 11.77 3.56
C GLY A 156 -1.57 11.71 3.43
N GLY A 157 -2.18 12.71 2.79
CA GLY A 157 -3.61 12.72 2.50
C GLY A 157 -4.06 11.53 1.65
N GLY A 158 -3.30 11.18 0.61
CA GLY A 158 -3.58 10.00 -0.22
C GLY A 158 -3.49 8.69 0.55
N LEU A 159 -2.57 8.56 1.51
CA LEU A 159 -2.44 7.38 2.36
C LEU A 159 -3.61 7.24 3.34
N VAL A 160 -4.08 8.36 3.93
CA VAL A 160 -5.28 8.34 4.77
C VAL A 160 -6.51 7.98 3.95
N ALA A 161 -6.68 8.59 2.77
CA ALA A 161 -7.77 8.24 1.86
C ALA A 161 -7.73 6.74 1.52
N TYR A 162 -6.56 6.21 1.19
CA TYR A 162 -6.37 4.78 0.97
C TYR A 162 -6.77 3.95 2.21
N ALA A 163 -6.28 4.28 3.41
CA ALA A 163 -6.63 3.56 4.63
C ALA A 163 -8.14 3.55 4.91
N VAL A 164 -8.81 4.70 4.68
CA VAL A 164 -10.26 4.84 4.85
C VAL A 164 -11.02 4.02 3.81
N THR A 165 -10.66 4.12 2.53
CA THR A 165 -11.29 3.30 1.48
C THR A 165 -11.07 1.82 1.73
N GLU A 166 -9.87 1.45 2.18
CA GLU A 166 -9.54 0.08 2.46
C GLU A 166 -10.35 -0.45 3.66
N GLY A 167 -10.56 0.37 4.70
CA GLY A 167 -11.38 0.07 5.87
C GLY A 167 -12.90 0.07 5.62
N ILE A 168 -13.41 0.90 4.72
CA ILE A 168 -14.85 0.93 4.38
C ILE A 168 -15.26 -0.29 3.55
N LEU A 169 -14.50 -0.60 2.49
CA LEU A 169 -14.72 -1.79 1.66
C LEU A 169 -14.62 -3.11 2.46
N SER A 170 -13.89 -3.05 3.56
CA SER A 170 -13.77 -4.12 4.53
C SER A 170 -15.04 -4.31 5.36
N ALA A 171 -15.66 -3.22 5.82
CA ALA A 171 -16.94 -3.27 6.53
C ALA A 171 -18.07 -3.80 5.64
N SER A 172 -18.10 -3.45 4.35
CA SER A 172 -19.12 -3.92 3.40
C SER A 172 -19.02 -5.40 3.02
N SER A 173 -17.93 -6.08 3.38
CA SER A 173 -17.73 -7.52 3.11
C SER A 173 -18.21 -8.46 4.22
N SER A 174 -18.79 -7.90 5.29
CA SER A 174 -19.50 -8.66 6.33
C SER A 174 -21.00 -8.73 5.96
N PRO A 175 -21.60 -9.93 5.84
CA PRO A 175 -23.02 -10.07 5.55
C PRO A 175 -23.82 -9.53 6.74
N GLY A 176 -24.24 -8.26 6.64
CA GLY A 176 -25.00 -7.56 7.69
C GLY A 176 -24.57 -6.11 7.95
N THR A 177 -23.43 -5.66 7.44
CA THR A 177 -22.92 -4.29 7.73
C THR A 177 -23.17 -3.30 6.59
N GLY A 178 -23.33 -3.79 5.35
CA GLY A 178 -23.66 -2.96 4.19
C GLY A 178 -25.00 -2.23 4.33
N THR A 179 -25.98 -2.83 5.01
CA THR A 179 -27.27 -2.21 5.32
C THR A 179 -27.17 -1.14 6.41
N LYS A 180 -26.33 -1.36 7.43
CA LYS A 180 -26.17 -0.41 8.54
C LYS A 180 -25.46 0.89 8.14
N ILE A 181 -24.49 0.83 7.23
CA ILE A 181 -23.83 2.06 6.75
C ILE A 181 -24.78 2.86 5.84
N LEU A 182 -25.61 2.18 5.03
CA LEU A 182 -26.62 2.84 4.22
C LEU A 182 -27.71 3.49 5.08
N GLU A 183 -28.15 2.84 6.17
CA GLU A 183 -29.08 3.39 7.16
C GLU A 183 -28.52 4.62 7.87
N VAL A 184 -27.24 4.60 8.28
CA VAL A 184 -26.62 5.77 8.95
C VAL A 184 -26.47 6.96 7.98
N VAL A 185 -26.26 6.70 6.68
CA VAL A 185 -26.16 7.75 5.67
C VAL A 185 -27.53 8.27 5.23
N THR A 186 -28.57 7.44 5.23
CA THR A 186 -29.94 7.83 4.87
C THR A 186 -30.75 8.40 6.03
N ALA A 187 -30.41 8.05 7.29
CA ALA A 187 -31.00 8.65 8.48
C ALA A 187 -30.41 10.03 8.85
N GLY A 188 -29.39 10.48 8.10
CA GLY A 188 -28.76 11.80 8.24
C GLY A 188 -29.13 12.81 7.14
N ILE A 189 -30.10 12.49 6.28
CA ILE A 189 -30.76 13.40 5.32
C ILE A 189 -32.22 13.55 5.75
#